data_AF-A0A9E2DBL1-F1
#
_entry.id   AF-A0A9E2DBL1-F1
#
_cell.length_a   1.000
_cell.length_b   1.000
_cell.length_c   1.000
_cell.angle_alpha   90.00
_cell.angle_beta   90.00
_cell.angle_gamma   90.00
#
_symmetry.space_group_name_H-M   'P 1'
#
loop_
_entity.id
_entity.type
_entity.pdbx_description
1 polymer ?
#
loop_
_entity_poly.entity_id
_entity_poly.type
_entity_poly.pdbx_seq_one_letter_code
_entity_poly.pdbx_strand_id
1 'polypeptide(L)'
;MTIPSHIRTFIALIIIGLAMPTTAISYYIVKKHSLSSIEQKLDYLQRFATEKTKKQTVNTLVKKKYNDTDDNYIDKHLETLVFLKNEIAALEKNIANDAFTNKTSAQKRLSFLLGTENKLLFSESSILSYNNIQETVETLKHHVEVDSENITTILSAIEGLSLDNTPIPPNKPQLIITDFSITKQHKPGRQETFDLSLNLLKREYS
;
A
#
# COMPACT_ATOMS: atom_id res chain seq x y z
N MET A 1 52.50 -11.74 67.70
CA MET A 1 53.58 -11.80 66.70
C MET A 1 53.63 -10.44 66.00
N THR A 2 54.53 -9.56 66.41
CA THR A 2 54.61 -8.17 65.90
C THR A 2 55.53 -8.12 64.68
N ILE A 3 55.01 -7.64 63.56
CA ILE A 3 55.79 -7.46 62.33
C ILE A 3 56.88 -6.40 62.57
N PRO A 4 58.16 -6.65 62.26
CA PRO A 4 59.26 -5.69 62.41
C PRO A 4 58.96 -4.37 61.68
N SER A 5 59.33 -3.23 62.29
CA SER A 5 59.09 -1.88 61.75
C SER A 5 59.60 -1.71 60.31
N HIS A 6 60.78 -2.27 60.00
CA HIS A 6 61.38 -2.21 58.67
C HIS A 6 60.58 -2.97 57.59
N ILE A 7 59.88 -4.05 57.96
CA ILE A 7 59.03 -4.80 57.04
C ILE A 7 57.75 -3.99 56.74
N ARG A 8 57.19 -3.29 57.74
CA ARG A 8 56.02 -2.42 57.56
C ARG A 8 56.32 -1.26 56.61
N THR A 9 57.49 -0.64 56.73
CA THR A 9 57.92 0.44 55.82
C THR A 9 58.17 -0.05 54.39
N PHE A 10 58.72 -1.26 54.23
CA PHE A 10 58.95 -1.85 52.91
C PHE A 10 57.62 -2.19 52.20
N ILE A 11 56.65 -2.77 52.91
CA ILE A 11 55.32 -3.05 52.37
C ILE A 11 54.60 -1.76 51.97
N ALA A 12 54.70 -0.69 52.77
CA ALA A 12 54.08 0.60 52.44
C ALA A 12 54.66 1.21 51.15
N LEU A 13 55.98 1.12 50.95
CA LEU A 13 56.63 1.59 49.71
C LEU A 13 56.18 0.79 48.49
N ILE A 14 56.01 -0.52 48.62
CA ILE A 14 55.46 -1.37 47.53
C ILE A 14 54.04 -0.96 47.20
N ILE A 15 53.18 -0.76 48.21
CA ILE A 15 51.78 -0.37 47.99
C ILE A 15 51.69 0.99 47.28
N ILE A 16 52.49 1.98 47.72
CA ILE A 16 52.53 3.31 47.08
C ILE A 16 53.07 3.21 45.65
N GLY A 17 54.13 2.43 45.44
CA GLY A 17 54.71 2.19 44.12
C GLY A 17 53.72 1.51 43.16
N LEU A 18 52.84 0.64 43.66
CA LEU A 18 51.84 -0.08 42.87
C LEU A 18 50.51 0.68 42.71
N ALA A 19 50.21 1.62 43.60
CA ALA A 19 49.00 2.45 43.52
C ALA A 19 49.00 3.38 42.29
N MET A 20 50.15 3.95 41.95
CA MET A 20 50.30 4.82 40.76
C MET A 20 49.96 4.10 39.43
N PRO A 21 50.55 2.93 39.11
CA PRO A 21 50.22 2.24 37.86
C PRO A 21 48.79 1.70 37.84
N THR A 22 48.26 1.24 38.97
CA THR A 22 46.89 0.69 39.03
C THR A 22 45.81 1.76 38.82
N THR A 23 45.98 2.95 39.42
CA THR A 23 45.08 4.08 39.18
C THR A 23 45.14 4.58 37.74
N ALA A 24 46.34 4.64 37.14
CA ALA A 24 46.51 4.99 35.73
C ALA A 24 45.82 3.99 34.78
N ILE A 25 45.98 2.68 35.04
CA ILE A 25 45.30 1.61 34.27
C ILE A 25 43.78 1.72 34.42
N SER A 26 43.28 1.90 35.64
CA SER A 26 41.85 2.07 35.90
C SER A 26 41.27 3.28 35.15
N TYR A 27 41.96 4.43 35.21
CA TYR A 27 41.59 5.63 34.47
C TYR A 27 41.56 5.39 32.95
N TYR A 28 42.57 4.71 32.42
CA TYR A 28 42.63 4.35 31.00
C TYR A 28 41.46 3.45 30.58
N ILE A 29 41.12 2.43 31.38
CA ILE A 29 39.98 1.54 31.11
C ILE A 29 38.67 2.33 31.08
N VAL A 30 38.44 3.22 32.06
CA VAL A 30 37.23 4.06 32.12
C VAL A 30 37.15 4.97 30.90
N LYS A 31 38.26 5.61 30.50
CA LYS A 31 38.30 6.46 29.30
C LYS A 31 38.06 5.67 28.02
N LYS A 32 38.65 4.48 27.90
CA LYS A 32 38.43 3.59 26.74
C LYS A 32 36.97 3.16 26.64
N HIS A 33 36.35 2.80 27.76
CA HIS A 33 34.92 2.45 27.78
C HIS A 33 34.03 3.65 27.42
N SER A 34 34.34 4.83 27.95
CA SER A 34 33.65 6.06 27.59
C SER A 34 33.75 6.35 26.09
N LEU A 35 34.93 6.19 25.49
CA LEU A 35 35.14 6.39 24.06
C LEU A 35 34.31 5.39 23.23
N SER A 36 34.35 4.11 23.59
CA SER A 36 33.55 3.09 22.93
C SER A 36 32.04 3.37 23.03
N SER A 37 31.56 3.87 24.17
CA SER A 37 30.15 4.26 24.34
C SER A 37 29.76 5.46 23.46
N ILE A 38 30.69 6.39 23.21
CA ILE A 38 30.48 7.52 22.31
C ILE A 38 30.44 7.03 20.86
N GLU A 39 31.35 6.14 20.46
CA GLU A 39 31.37 5.52 19.14
C GLU A 39 30.07 4.77 18.85
N GLN A 40 29.58 3.97 19.81
CA GLN A 40 28.30 3.27 19.69
C GLN A 40 27.12 4.23 19.53
N LYS A 41 27.10 5.33 20.30
CA LYS A 41 26.06 6.36 20.15
C LYS A 41 26.14 7.04 18.79
N LEU A 42 27.35 7.30 18.28
CA LEU A 42 27.57 7.92 16.98
C LEU A 42 27.10 7.01 15.84
N ASP A 43 27.45 5.71 15.88
CA ASP A 43 26.97 4.72 14.92
C ASP A 43 25.43 4.60 14.98
N TYR A 44 24.84 4.55 16.18
CA TYR A 44 23.40 4.55 16.33
C TYR A 44 22.74 5.80 15.73
N LEU A 45 23.27 6.99 16.02
CA LEU A 45 22.74 8.25 15.49
C LEU A 45 22.90 8.32 13.97
N GLN A 46 24.01 7.83 13.43
CA GLN A 46 24.24 7.76 11.99
C GLN A 46 23.23 6.83 11.32
N ARG A 47 22.98 5.65 11.88
CA ARG A 47 21.96 4.71 11.38
C ARG A 47 20.57 5.33 11.47
N PHE A 48 20.21 5.91 12.61
CA PHE A 48 18.92 6.56 12.81
C PHE A 48 18.69 7.72 11.82
N ALA A 49 19.69 8.58 11.63
CA ALA A 49 19.63 9.68 10.67
C ALA A 49 19.46 9.17 9.24
N THR A 50 20.21 8.12 8.87
CA THR A 50 20.13 7.49 7.54
C THR A 50 18.74 6.87 7.29
N GLU A 51 18.18 6.18 8.27
CA GLU A 51 16.82 5.62 8.15
C GLU A 51 15.76 6.72 8.06
N LYS A 52 15.93 7.81 8.82
CA LYS A 52 15.04 8.98 8.74
C LYS A 52 15.11 9.65 7.37
N THR A 53 16.30 9.88 6.81
CA THR A 53 16.44 10.50 5.49
C THR A 53 15.89 9.61 4.39
N LYS A 54 16.13 8.29 4.43
CA LYS A 54 15.50 7.33 3.51
C LYS A 54 13.98 7.45 3.52
N LYS A 55 13.36 7.43 4.71
CA LYS A 55 11.89 7.57 4.85
C LYS A 55 11.39 8.92 4.32
N GLN A 56 12.08 10.02 4.61
CA GLN A 56 11.72 11.35 4.11
C GLN A 56 11.82 11.43 2.58
N THR A 57 12.87 10.86 1.98
CA THR A 57 13.02 10.82 0.53
C THR A 57 11.87 10.04 -0.10
N VAL A 58 11.54 8.85 0.42
CA VAL A 58 10.41 8.04 -0.07
C VAL A 58 9.09 8.81 0.04
N ASN A 59 8.81 9.43 1.18
CA ASN A 59 7.59 10.21 1.37
C ASN A 59 7.50 11.40 0.41
N THR A 60 8.62 12.08 0.16
CA THR A 60 8.69 13.20 -0.78
C THR A 60 8.46 12.73 -2.21
N LEU A 61 9.02 11.57 -2.58
CA LEU A 61 8.81 10.96 -3.91
C LEU A 61 7.34 10.56 -4.11
N VAL A 62 6.72 9.96 -3.09
CA VAL A 62 5.29 9.59 -3.12
C VAL A 62 4.43 10.83 -3.24
N LYS A 63 4.67 11.87 -2.42
CA LYS A 63 3.92 13.13 -2.50
C LYS A 63 4.05 13.75 -3.88
N LYS A 64 5.27 13.84 -4.43
CA LYS A 64 5.50 14.38 -5.77
C LYS A 64 4.79 13.58 -6.86
N LYS A 65 4.71 12.25 -6.72
CA LYS A 65 4.02 11.38 -7.69
C LYS A 65 2.51 11.62 -7.72
N TYR A 66 1.91 11.96 -6.58
CA TYR A 66 0.46 12.07 -6.41
C TYR A 66 0.00 13.49 -6.06
N ASN A 67 0.78 14.52 -6.43
CA ASN A 67 0.44 15.91 -6.12
C ASN A 67 -0.65 16.47 -7.05
N ASP A 68 -0.69 16.02 -8.31
CA ASP A 68 -1.57 16.56 -9.35
C ASP A 68 -2.63 15.50 -9.73
N THR A 69 -3.26 14.90 -8.73
CA THR A 69 -4.24 13.83 -8.92
C THR A 69 -5.63 14.38 -9.20
N ASP A 70 -6.44 13.65 -9.96
CA ASP A 70 -7.84 14.00 -10.21
C ASP A 70 -8.73 13.52 -9.06
N ASP A 71 -9.35 14.45 -8.34
CA ASP A 71 -10.24 14.13 -7.22
C ASP A 71 -11.43 13.27 -7.66
N ASN A 72 -11.88 13.43 -8.91
CA ASN A 72 -13.02 12.70 -9.48
C ASN A 72 -12.57 11.52 -10.36
N TYR A 73 -11.37 10.98 -10.12
CA TYR A 73 -10.81 9.90 -10.93
C TYR A 73 -11.72 8.66 -10.98
N ILE A 74 -12.29 8.26 -9.85
CA ILE A 74 -13.15 7.06 -9.75
C ILE A 74 -14.37 7.23 -10.64
N ASP A 75 -15.09 8.34 -10.49
CA ASP A 75 -16.27 8.67 -11.28
C ASP A 75 -15.97 8.76 -12.78
N LYS A 76 -14.84 9.37 -13.15
CA LYS A 76 -14.47 9.62 -14.56
C LYS A 76 -13.93 8.40 -15.28
N HIS A 77 -13.28 7.47 -14.56
CA HIS A 77 -12.52 6.39 -15.19
C HIS A 77 -12.98 5.00 -14.79
N LEU A 78 -13.41 4.78 -13.55
CA LEU A 78 -13.88 3.47 -13.08
C LEU A 78 -15.39 3.32 -13.29
N GLU A 79 -16.20 4.31 -12.91
CA GLU A 79 -17.66 4.22 -13.01
C GLU A 79 -18.17 4.31 -14.47
N THR A 80 -17.36 4.85 -15.38
CA THR A 80 -17.68 4.93 -16.82
C THR A 80 -17.44 3.62 -17.58
N LEU A 81 -16.83 2.60 -16.94
CA LEU A 81 -16.51 1.36 -17.62
C LEU A 81 -17.78 0.57 -17.98
N VAL A 82 -17.77 -0.01 -19.17
CA VAL A 82 -18.85 -0.88 -19.68
C VAL A 82 -18.30 -2.30 -19.79
N PHE A 83 -18.93 -3.22 -19.05
CA PHE A 83 -18.52 -4.62 -18.96
C PHE A 83 -19.23 -5.51 -19.96
N LEU A 84 -18.68 -6.70 -20.20
CA LEU A 84 -19.29 -7.76 -21.00
C LEU A 84 -19.71 -7.32 -22.41
N LYS A 85 -18.89 -6.48 -23.06
CA LYS A 85 -19.17 -5.90 -24.40
C LYS A 85 -19.50 -6.97 -25.44
N ASN A 86 -18.83 -8.13 -25.39
CA ASN A 86 -19.06 -9.26 -26.28
C ASN A 86 -20.46 -9.87 -26.08
N GLU A 87 -20.92 -10.01 -24.83
CA GLU A 87 -22.27 -10.50 -24.52
C GLU A 87 -23.33 -9.49 -24.96
N ILE A 88 -23.10 -8.20 -24.71
CA ILE A 88 -23.99 -7.10 -25.14
C ILE A 88 -24.19 -7.15 -26.66
N ALA A 89 -23.11 -7.19 -27.44
CA ALA A 89 -23.19 -7.24 -28.90
C ALA A 89 -23.91 -8.50 -29.42
N ALA A 90 -23.69 -9.66 -28.76
CA ALA A 90 -24.38 -10.89 -29.11
C ALA A 90 -25.90 -10.81 -28.81
N LEU A 91 -26.29 -10.21 -27.68
CA LEU A 91 -27.68 -10.00 -27.30
C LEU A 91 -28.39 -9.04 -28.25
N GLU A 92 -27.77 -7.91 -28.59
CA GLU A 92 -28.31 -6.96 -29.56
C GLU A 92 -28.58 -7.61 -30.92
N LYS A 93 -27.61 -8.40 -31.42
CA LYS A 93 -27.77 -9.16 -32.67
C LYS A 93 -28.92 -10.18 -32.61
N ASN A 94 -29.07 -10.87 -31.49
CA ASN A 94 -30.14 -11.86 -31.30
C ASN A 94 -31.52 -11.21 -31.19
N ILE A 95 -31.63 -10.05 -30.53
CA ILE A 95 -32.88 -9.30 -30.40
C ILE A 95 -33.34 -8.74 -31.75
N ALA A 96 -32.39 -8.32 -32.59
CA ALA A 96 -32.67 -7.83 -33.95
C ALA A 96 -33.18 -8.92 -34.90
N ASN A 97 -32.96 -10.21 -34.61
CA ASN A 97 -33.44 -11.30 -35.44
C ASN A 97 -34.90 -11.66 -35.11
N ASP A 98 -35.80 -11.59 -36.09
CA ASP A 98 -37.22 -11.89 -35.92
C ASP A 98 -37.54 -13.35 -35.62
N ALA A 99 -36.65 -14.27 -35.96
CA ALA A 99 -36.81 -15.68 -35.63
C ALA A 99 -36.50 -16.01 -34.16
N PHE A 100 -36.00 -15.05 -33.36
CA PHE A 100 -35.61 -15.30 -31.98
C PHE A 100 -36.84 -15.39 -31.06
N THR A 101 -37.07 -16.58 -30.49
CA THR A 101 -38.28 -16.86 -29.69
C THR A 101 -38.24 -16.23 -28.28
N ASN A 102 -37.05 -15.91 -27.76
CA ASN A 102 -36.83 -15.47 -26.36
C ASN A 102 -36.53 -13.96 -26.21
N LYS A 103 -37.08 -13.11 -27.09
CA LYS A 103 -36.78 -11.65 -27.11
C LYS A 103 -36.96 -10.98 -25.75
N THR A 104 -38.02 -11.30 -25.01
CA THR A 104 -38.31 -10.69 -23.71
C THR A 104 -37.23 -10.94 -22.66
N SER A 105 -36.66 -12.15 -22.60
CA SER A 105 -35.61 -12.50 -21.65
C SER A 105 -34.28 -11.84 -22.03
N ALA A 106 -33.94 -11.84 -23.32
CA ALA A 106 -32.76 -11.16 -23.83
C ALA A 106 -32.80 -9.65 -23.60
N GLN A 107 -33.97 -9.01 -23.79
CA GLN A 107 -34.14 -7.58 -23.50
C GLN A 107 -33.97 -7.25 -22.02
N LYS A 108 -34.52 -8.07 -21.11
CA LYS A 108 -34.32 -7.88 -19.65
C LYS A 108 -32.85 -8.03 -19.26
N ARG A 109 -32.13 -8.98 -19.87
CA ARG A 109 -30.69 -9.17 -19.63
C ARG A 109 -29.88 -8.00 -20.19
N LEU A 110 -30.19 -7.54 -21.39
CA LEU A 110 -29.53 -6.38 -21.99
C LEU A 110 -29.77 -5.12 -21.15
N SER A 111 -30.98 -4.91 -20.65
CA SER A 111 -31.29 -3.77 -19.77
C SER A 111 -30.57 -3.85 -18.42
N PHE A 112 -30.32 -5.06 -17.90
CA PHE A 112 -29.48 -5.26 -16.71
C PHE A 112 -28.03 -4.88 -16.98
N LEU A 113 -27.43 -5.40 -18.06
CA LEU A 113 -26.03 -5.17 -18.42
C LEU A 113 -25.72 -3.71 -18.74
N LEU A 114 -26.65 -3.00 -19.39
CA LEU A 114 -26.54 -1.57 -19.69
C LEU A 114 -27.01 -0.66 -18.54
N GLY A 115 -27.73 -1.24 -17.58
CA GLY A 115 -28.33 -0.54 -16.45
C GLY A 115 -27.29 -0.08 -15.43
N THR A 116 -27.79 0.48 -14.33
CA THR A 116 -26.96 0.88 -13.18
C THR A 116 -26.59 -0.29 -12.27
N GLU A 117 -27.21 -1.47 -12.46
CA GLU A 117 -27.00 -2.67 -11.63
C GLU A 117 -25.77 -3.49 -12.03
N ASN A 118 -25.16 -3.22 -13.19
CA ASN A 118 -23.92 -3.87 -13.63
C ASN A 118 -22.83 -2.84 -13.92
N LYS A 119 -22.78 -1.77 -13.14
CA LYS A 119 -21.77 -0.70 -13.26
C LYS A 119 -21.02 -0.57 -11.95
N LEU A 120 -19.74 -0.23 -12.03
CA LEU A 120 -19.03 0.13 -10.82
C LEU A 120 -19.65 1.42 -10.29
N LEU A 121 -20.28 1.34 -9.11
CA LEU A 121 -20.79 2.50 -8.39
C LEU A 121 -20.23 2.42 -6.98
N PHE A 122 -19.45 3.43 -6.60
CA PHE A 122 -18.85 3.49 -5.28
C PHE A 122 -19.69 4.35 -4.35
N SER A 123 -19.55 4.08 -3.06
CA SER A 123 -20.07 4.90 -1.97
C SER A 123 -18.93 5.25 -1.03
N GLU A 124 -18.76 6.54 -0.81
CA GLU A 124 -17.88 7.07 0.22
C GLU A 124 -18.42 6.69 1.59
N SER A 125 -17.66 5.88 2.33
CA SER A 125 -18.08 5.36 3.63
C SER A 125 -17.45 6.13 4.80
N SER A 126 -16.19 6.54 4.65
CA SER A 126 -15.47 7.31 5.67
C SER A 126 -14.38 8.15 5.05
N ILE A 127 -14.22 9.37 5.58
CA ILE A 127 -13.17 10.32 5.18
C ILE A 127 -12.30 10.57 6.41
N LEU A 128 -11.02 10.23 6.33
CA LEU A 128 -10.01 10.49 7.33
C LEU A 128 -9.06 11.55 6.80
N SER A 129 -8.98 12.69 7.48
CA SER A 129 -8.08 13.78 7.12
C SER A 129 -6.92 13.85 8.09
N TYR A 130 -5.71 13.86 7.55
CA TYR A 130 -4.45 14.07 8.26
C TYR A 130 -3.75 15.32 7.71
N ASN A 131 -2.62 15.69 8.32
CA ASN A 131 -1.84 16.82 7.83
C ASN A 131 -1.28 16.52 6.41
N ASN A 132 -1.81 17.21 5.39
CA ASN A 132 -1.47 17.08 3.96
C ASN A 132 -1.90 15.76 3.29
N ILE A 133 -2.77 14.97 3.93
CA ILE A 133 -3.24 13.69 3.36
C ILE A 133 -4.73 13.54 3.67
N GLN A 134 -5.52 13.20 2.66
CA GLN A 134 -6.91 12.81 2.82
C GLN A 134 -7.07 11.36 2.35
N GLU A 135 -7.73 10.55 3.17
CA GLU A 135 -8.04 9.15 2.87
C GLU A 135 -9.55 8.96 2.86
N THR A 136 -10.09 8.47 1.76
CA THR A 136 -11.50 8.16 1.59
C THR A 136 -11.65 6.67 1.32
N VAL A 137 -12.50 5.98 2.10
CA VAL A 137 -12.84 4.57 1.87
C VAL A 137 -14.05 4.50 0.94
N GLU A 138 -13.84 3.91 -0.22
CA GLU A 138 -14.79 3.73 -1.30
C GLU A 138 -15.24 2.28 -1.37
N THR A 139 -16.52 2.06 -1.07
CA THR A 139 -17.12 0.73 -1.04
C THR A 139 -18.01 0.55 -2.26
N LEU A 140 -17.84 -0.54 -3.00
CA LEU A 140 -18.70 -0.85 -4.13
C LEU A 140 -20.14 -1.12 -3.65
N LYS A 141 -21.12 -0.37 -4.18
CA LYS A 141 -22.53 -0.42 -3.75
C LYS A 141 -23.21 -1.75 -4.03
N HIS A 142 -22.84 -2.40 -5.11
CA HIS A 142 -23.43 -3.66 -5.55
C HIS A 142 -22.39 -4.49 -6.29
N HIS A 143 -22.58 -5.80 -6.23
CA HIS A 143 -21.78 -6.77 -6.94
C HIS A 143 -21.92 -6.59 -8.46
N VAL A 144 -20.82 -6.73 -9.21
CA VAL A 144 -20.81 -6.51 -10.66
C VAL A 144 -20.39 -7.77 -11.40
N GLU A 145 -21.10 -8.11 -12.47
CA GLU A 145 -20.73 -9.19 -13.38
C GLU A 145 -19.71 -8.70 -14.42
N VAL A 146 -18.53 -9.32 -14.40
CA VAL A 146 -17.38 -8.98 -15.24
C VAL A 146 -16.78 -10.21 -15.91
N ASP A 147 -16.10 -10.04 -17.04
CA ASP A 147 -15.24 -11.06 -17.63
C ASP A 147 -13.77 -10.86 -17.20
N SER A 148 -12.89 -11.77 -17.65
CA SER A 148 -11.46 -11.69 -17.33
C SER A 148 -10.78 -10.43 -17.89
N GLU A 149 -11.20 -9.93 -19.06
CA GLU A 149 -10.64 -8.75 -19.71
C GLU A 149 -11.07 -7.46 -18.97
N ASN A 150 -12.28 -7.46 -18.42
CA ASN A 150 -12.79 -6.38 -17.60
C ASN A 150 -12.03 -6.32 -16.27
N ILE A 151 -11.74 -7.46 -15.65
CA ILE A 151 -10.93 -7.51 -14.41
C ILE A 151 -9.53 -6.93 -14.67
N THR A 152 -8.86 -7.31 -15.75
CA THR A 152 -7.54 -6.75 -16.07
C THR A 152 -7.61 -5.26 -16.32
N THR A 153 -8.65 -4.78 -17.01
CA THR A 153 -8.89 -3.35 -17.24
C THR A 153 -9.08 -2.58 -15.92
N ILE A 154 -9.90 -3.10 -15.01
CA ILE A 154 -10.17 -2.50 -13.70
C ILE A 154 -8.88 -2.44 -12.87
N LEU A 155 -8.15 -3.56 -12.77
CA LEU A 155 -6.90 -3.63 -12.02
C LEU A 155 -5.82 -2.73 -12.62
N SER A 156 -5.72 -2.65 -13.94
CA SER A 156 -4.82 -1.72 -14.63
C SER A 156 -5.12 -0.27 -14.29
N ALA A 157 -6.41 0.11 -14.26
CA ALA A 157 -6.84 1.45 -13.91
C ALA A 157 -6.61 1.78 -12.42
N ILE A 158 -6.69 0.80 -11.51
CA ILE A 158 -6.45 0.98 -10.08
C ILE A 158 -4.95 1.03 -9.75
N GLU A 159 -4.16 0.08 -10.25
CA GLU A 159 -2.73 -0.03 -9.96
C GLU A 159 -1.91 1.00 -10.74
N GLY A 160 -2.38 1.39 -11.93
CA GLY A 160 -1.63 2.21 -12.87
C GLY A 160 -0.52 1.44 -13.57
N LEU A 161 -0.76 0.15 -13.83
CA LEU A 161 0.12 -0.73 -14.59
C LEU A 161 -0.61 -1.19 -15.85
N SER A 162 0.06 -1.12 -17.00
CA SER A 162 -0.52 -1.56 -18.27
C SER A 162 -0.48 -3.08 -18.30
N LEU A 163 -1.63 -3.72 -18.08
CA LEU A 163 -1.83 -5.16 -18.29
C LEU A 163 -2.42 -5.32 -19.68
N ASP A 164 -1.85 -6.24 -20.47
CA ASP A 164 -2.37 -6.63 -21.79
C ASP A 164 -2.64 -5.45 -22.76
N ASN A 165 -1.75 -4.44 -22.75
CA ASN A 165 -1.85 -3.21 -23.56
C ASN A 165 -3.05 -2.31 -23.23
N THR A 166 -3.66 -2.46 -22.05
CA THR A 166 -4.73 -1.55 -21.60
C THR A 166 -4.14 -0.16 -21.31
N PRO A 167 -4.72 0.92 -21.86
CA PRO A 167 -4.26 2.27 -21.57
C PRO A 167 -4.52 2.63 -20.11
N ILE A 168 -3.50 3.17 -19.44
CA ILE A 168 -3.62 3.66 -18.07
C ILE A 168 -4.19 5.09 -18.11
N PRO A 169 -5.26 5.38 -17.36
CA PRO A 169 -5.76 6.75 -17.25
C PRO A 169 -4.74 7.69 -16.59
N PRO A 170 -4.63 8.96 -17.03
CA PRO A 170 -3.69 9.93 -16.46
C PRO A 170 -4.14 10.42 -15.07
N ASN A 171 -3.23 11.08 -14.34
CA ASN A 171 -3.52 11.79 -13.07
C ASN A 171 -4.20 10.94 -11.98
N LYS A 172 -3.84 9.66 -11.91
CA LYS A 172 -4.41 8.69 -10.99
C LYS A 172 -4.02 9.00 -9.52
N PRO A 173 -4.98 9.07 -8.58
CA PRO A 173 -4.69 9.14 -7.15
C PRO A 173 -4.07 7.83 -6.64
N GLN A 174 -3.60 7.84 -5.39
CA GLN A 174 -3.16 6.60 -4.79
C GLN A 174 -4.38 5.79 -4.37
N LEU A 175 -4.77 4.82 -5.20
CA LEU A 175 -5.81 3.83 -4.91
C LEU A 175 -5.16 2.58 -4.32
N ILE A 176 -5.72 2.05 -3.24
CA ILE A 176 -5.27 0.82 -2.59
C ILE A 176 -6.47 -0.10 -2.46
N ILE A 177 -6.34 -1.34 -2.92
CA ILE A 177 -7.38 -2.36 -2.77
C ILE A 177 -7.36 -2.85 -1.31
N THR A 178 -8.45 -2.62 -0.58
CA THR A 178 -8.58 -3.06 0.82
C THR A 178 -9.34 -4.38 0.94
N ASP A 179 -10.30 -4.60 0.06
CA ASP A 179 -11.07 -5.84 -0.02
C ASP A 179 -11.31 -6.19 -1.50
N PHE A 180 -11.22 -7.47 -1.82
CA PHE A 180 -11.35 -7.98 -3.18
C PHE A 180 -11.87 -9.41 -3.15
N SER A 181 -13.05 -9.60 -3.72
CA SER A 181 -13.68 -10.90 -3.81
C SER A 181 -14.18 -11.15 -5.23
N ILE A 182 -13.85 -12.32 -5.76
CA ILE A 182 -14.26 -12.78 -7.07
C ILE A 182 -14.90 -14.15 -6.92
N THR A 183 -16.14 -14.29 -7.37
CA THR A 183 -16.83 -15.59 -7.42
C THR A 183 -17.18 -15.94 -8.86
N LYS A 184 -16.72 -17.11 -9.33
CA LYS A 184 -17.05 -17.60 -10.68
C LYS A 184 -18.53 -17.95 -10.77
N GLN A 185 -19.26 -17.33 -11.69
CA GLN A 185 -20.64 -17.69 -11.98
C GLN A 185 -20.70 -18.70 -13.12
N HIS A 186 -21.12 -19.93 -12.81
CA HIS A 186 -21.34 -20.95 -13.83
C HIS A 186 -22.80 -20.89 -14.32
N LYS A 187 -23.01 -20.32 -15.51
CA LYS A 187 -24.30 -20.32 -16.20
C LYS A 187 -24.18 -21.15 -17.48
N PRO A 188 -24.93 -22.26 -17.63
CA PRO A 188 -24.82 -23.13 -18.80
C PRO A 188 -25.18 -22.35 -20.07
N GLY A 189 -24.33 -22.46 -21.10
CA GLY A 189 -24.52 -21.79 -22.39
C GLY A 189 -24.14 -20.30 -22.42
N ARG A 190 -23.47 -19.77 -21.39
CA ARG A 190 -22.93 -18.40 -21.38
C ARG A 190 -21.41 -18.41 -21.28
N GLN A 191 -20.79 -17.29 -21.67
CA GLN A 191 -19.38 -17.05 -21.40
C GLN A 191 -19.11 -17.07 -19.89
N GLU A 192 -17.87 -17.39 -19.54
CA GLU A 192 -17.42 -17.37 -18.16
C GLU A 192 -17.50 -15.94 -17.62
N THR A 193 -18.29 -15.77 -16.57
CA THR A 193 -18.51 -14.49 -15.90
C THR A 193 -18.16 -14.61 -14.43
N PHE A 194 -17.72 -13.50 -13.85
CA PHE A 194 -17.29 -13.40 -12.48
C PHE A 194 -18.12 -12.34 -11.77
N ASP A 195 -18.49 -12.64 -10.54
CA ASP A 195 -19.12 -11.72 -9.62
C ASP A 195 -18.01 -11.03 -8.81
N LEU A 196 -17.84 -9.72 -9.02
CA LEU A 196 -16.79 -8.89 -8.43
C LEU A 196 -17.36 -8.04 -7.28
N SER A 197 -16.68 -8.10 -6.14
CA SER A 197 -16.82 -7.15 -5.04
C SER A 197 -15.46 -6.55 -4.70
N LEU A 198 -15.42 -5.24 -4.48
CA LEU A 198 -14.19 -4.45 -4.37
C LEU A 198 -14.38 -3.27 -3.42
N ASN A 199 -13.44 -3.09 -2.49
CA ASN A 199 -13.32 -1.88 -1.68
C ASN A 199 -11.97 -1.24 -1.92
N LEU A 200 -11.96 0.09 -2.03
CA LEU A 200 -10.80 0.90 -2.32
C LEU A 200 -10.56 1.91 -1.20
N LEU A 201 -9.30 2.13 -0.87
CA LEU A 201 -8.85 3.29 -0.13
C LEU A 201 -8.24 4.29 -1.11
N LYS A 202 -8.91 5.42 -1.30
CA LYS A 202 -8.46 6.54 -2.11
C LYS A 202 -7.65 7.48 -1.22
N ARG A 203 -6.38 7.70 -1.55
CA ARG A 203 -5.49 8.62 -0.83
C ARG A 203 -5.06 9.78 -1.74
N GLU A 204 -5.34 10.98 -1.26
CA GLU A 204 -5.02 12.27 -1.90
C GLU A 204 -4.01 13.04 -1.05
N TYR A 205 -3.14 13.80 -1.71
CA TYR A 205 -2.09 14.60 -1.07
C TYR A 205 -2.37 16.07 -1.33
N SER A 206 -2.49 16.86 -0.25
CA SER A 206 -2.68 18.32 -0.29
C SER A 206 -1.41 19.11 0.03
#